data_AF-A0A3D5JS18-F1
#
_entry.id   AF-A0A3D5JS18-F1
#
_cell.length_a   1.000
_cell.length_b   1.000
_cell.length_c   1.000
_cell.angle_alpha   90.00
_cell.angle_beta   90.00
_cell.angle_gamma   90.00
#
_symmetry.space_group_name_H-M   'P 1'
#
loop_
_entity.id
_entity.type
_entity.pdbx_description
1 polymer ?
#
loop_
_entity_poly.entity_id
_entity_poly.type
_entity_poly.pdbx_seq_one_letter_code
_entity_poly.pdbx_strand_id
1 'polypeptide(L)'
;MSTPRLDLVRNDPRADSVPMQPASLDIWDRKYRLKTQQGEPLDADIEATYLRVAKALAEAEATEALQEHWRERFAWALRRGAIPAGRIISNAGAQAHKPATSTINCTVSGTIEDSM
;
A
#
# COMPACT_ATOMS: atom_id res chain seq x y z
N MET A 1 31.75 -27.12 -9.41
CA MET A 1 30.72 -26.07 -9.55
C MET A 1 30.85 -25.14 -8.35
N SER A 2 31.12 -23.85 -8.58
CA SER A 2 31.33 -22.86 -7.52
C SER A 2 29.97 -22.29 -7.09
N THR A 3 29.62 -22.44 -5.81
CA THR A 3 28.41 -21.90 -5.22
C THR A 3 28.52 -20.37 -5.17
N PRO A 4 27.56 -19.60 -5.70
CA PRO A 4 27.60 -18.16 -5.57
C PRO A 4 27.52 -17.79 -4.08
N ARG A 5 28.52 -17.05 -3.60
CA ARG A 5 28.54 -16.49 -2.25
C ARG A 5 27.64 -15.25 -2.26
N LEU A 6 26.52 -15.30 -1.52
CA LEU A 6 25.68 -14.13 -1.31
C LEU A 6 26.44 -13.17 -0.38
N ASP A 7 27.02 -12.13 -0.94
CA ASP A 7 27.55 -11.04 -0.13
C ASP A 7 26.36 -10.27 0.47
N LEU A 8 26.27 -10.28 1.80
CA LEU A 8 25.32 -9.46 2.53
C LEU A 8 25.58 -7.99 2.19
N VAL A 9 24.66 -7.39 1.43
CA VAL A 9 24.64 -5.94 1.23
C VAL A 9 24.58 -5.30 2.61
N ARG A 10 25.65 -4.61 2.98
CA ARG A 10 25.70 -3.86 4.25
C ARG A 10 24.57 -2.84 4.24
N ASN A 11 23.72 -2.90 5.25
CA ASN A 11 22.63 -1.94 5.43
C ASN A 11 23.26 -0.59 5.80
N ASP A 12 23.48 0.28 4.80
CA ASP A 12 24.01 1.63 5.01
C ASP A 12 22.85 2.54 5.46
N PRO A 13 22.84 3.04 6.70
CA PRO A 13 21.78 3.94 7.18
C PRO A 13 21.73 5.27 6.41
N ARG A 14 22.72 5.58 5.54
CA ARG A 14 22.66 6.72 4.61
C ARG A 14 21.80 6.45 3.38
N ALA A 15 21.47 5.19 3.08
CA ALA A 15 20.53 4.82 2.04
C ALA A 15 19.08 5.22 2.37
N ASP A 16 18.79 5.57 3.63
CA ASP A 16 17.48 6.05 4.10
C ASP A 16 17.10 7.47 3.61
N SER A 17 17.94 8.10 2.77
CA SER A 17 17.83 9.52 2.40
C SER A 17 17.65 9.78 0.91
N VAL A 18 17.25 8.78 0.12
CA VAL A 18 16.90 9.05 -1.29
C VAL A 18 15.58 9.83 -1.32
N PRO A 19 15.58 11.10 -1.77
CA PRO A 19 14.35 11.87 -1.86
C PRO A 19 13.42 11.24 -2.90
N MET A 20 12.11 11.37 -2.67
CA MET A 20 11.11 10.96 -3.65
C MET A 20 11.36 11.67 -4.98
N GLN A 21 11.47 10.88 -6.04
CA GLN A 21 11.63 11.43 -7.38
C GLN A 21 10.35 12.16 -7.81
N PRO A 22 10.44 13.25 -8.59
CA PRO A 22 9.26 13.95 -9.09
C PRO A 22 8.26 13.03 -9.80
N ALA A 23 8.76 12.07 -10.57
CA ALA A 23 7.93 11.05 -11.22
C ALA A 23 7.17 10.17 -10.22
N SER A 24 7.78 9.80 -9.09
CA SER A 24 7.12 9.03 -8.03
C SER A 24 5.97 9.81 -7.38
N LEU A 25 6.17 11.12 -7.17
CA LEU A 25 5.14 12.01 -6.62
C LEU A 25 3.97 12.18 -7.60
N ASP A 26 4.24 12.35 -8.89
CA ASP A 26 3.21 12.43 -9.93
C ASP A 26 2.41 11.13 -10.03
N ILE A 27 3.08 9.98 -10.06
CA ILE A 27 2.41 8.67 -10.07
C ILE A 27 1.54 8.50 -8.82
N TRP A 28 2.06 8.85 -7.64
CA TRP A 28 1.28 8.80 -6.40
C TRP A 28 0.03 9.67 -6.48
N ASP A 29 0.16 10.95 -6.83
CA ASP A 29 -0.96 11.89 -6.87
C ASP A 29 -2.05 11.44 -7.87
N ARG A 30 -1.64 10.85 -9.00
CA ARG A 30 -2.56 10.43 -10.06
C ARG A 30 -3.20 9.07 -9.82
N LYS A 31 -2.49 8.13 -9.20
CA LYS A 31 -2.91 6.71 -9.13
C LYS A 31 -3.31 6.26 -7.74
N TYR A 32 -2.66 6.78 -6.70
CA TYR A 32 -2.67 6.20 -5.36
C TYR A 32 -3.27 7.12 -4.30
N ARG A 33 -3.13 8.44 -4.46
CA ARG A 33 -3.70 9.44 -3.58
C ARG A 33 -5.22 9.33 -3.58
N LEU A 34 -5.81 9.22 -2.40
CA LEU A 34 -7.26 9.24 -2.27
C LEU A 34 -7.77 10.65 -2.60
N LYS A 35 -8.74 10.71 -3.51
CA LYS A 35 -9.41 11.92 -3.97
C LYS A 35 -10.92 11.69 -3.96
N THR A 36 -11.69 12.76 -3.79
CA THR A 36 -13.15 12.74 -4.00
C THR A 36 -13.48 12.51 -5.47
N GLN A 37 -14.77 12.32 -5.79
CA GLN A 37 -15.23 12.18 -7.17
C GLN A 37 -14.96 13.43 -8.02
N GLN A 38 -14.91 14.60 -7.38
CA GLN A 38 -14.58 15.89 -8.01
C GLN A 38 -13.07 16.09 -8.20
N GLY A 39 -12.23 15.16 -7.72
CA GLY A 39 -10.78 15.23 -7.83
C GLY A 39 -10.08 15.92 -6.66
N GLU A 40 -10.81 16.33 -5.62
CA GLU A 40 -10.22 16.98 -4.46
C GLU A 40 -9.42 15.99 -3.62
N PRO A 41 -8.17 16.30 -3.25
CA PRO A 41 -7.34 15.41 -2.45
C PRO A 41 -7.85 15.26 -1.02
N LEU A 42 -8.04 14.00 -0.62
CA LEU A 42 -8.39 13.61 0.75
C LEU A 42 -7.14 13.22 1.55
N ASP A 43 -6.19 12.54 0.92
CA ASP A 43 -4.86 12.37 1.51
C ASP A 43 -4.06 13.65 1.29
N ALA A 44 -3.59 14.30 2.35
CA ALA A 44 -2.79 15.52 2.24
C ALA A 44 -1.42 15.26 1.58
N ASP A 45 -0.80 14.13 1.92
CA ASP A 45 0.52 13.69 1.46
C ASP A 45 0.64 12.15 1.48
N ILE A 46 1.85 11.64 1.20
CA ILE A 46 2.14 10.20 1.22
C ILE A 46 1.99 9.63 2.64
N GLU A 47 2.32 10.38 3.68
CA GLU A 47 2.15 9.92 5.06
C GLU A 47 0.68 9.72 5.42
N ALA A 48 -0.21 10.63 4.99
CA ALA A 48 -1.66 10.47 5.12
C ALA A 48 -2.15 9.20 4.41
N THR A 49 -1.60 8.90 3.22
CA THR A 49 -1.88 7.65 2.50
C THR A 49 -1.47 6.44 3.35
N TYR A 50 -0.27 6.45 3.95
CA TYR A 50 0.21 5.35 4.79
C TYR A 50 -0.63 5.16 6.04
N LEU A 51 -0.99 6.26 6.73
CA LEU A 51 -1.82 6.19 7.93
C LEU A 51 -3.23 5.67 7.64
N ARG A 52 -3.83 6.09 6.52
CA ARG A 52 -5.13 5.56 6.06
C ARG A 52 -5.06 4.07 5.79
N VAL A 53 -4.07 3.61 5.01
CA VAL A 53 -3.90 2.20 4.68
C VAL A 53 -3.61 1.38 5.95
N ALA A 54 -2.74 1.86 6.83
CA ALA A 54 -2.42 1.19 8.09
C ALA A 54 -3.65 1.02 8.98
N LYS A 55 -4.48 2.05 9.11
CA LYS A 55 -5.76 1.98 9.83
C LYS A 55 -6.68 0.95 9.20
N ALA A 56 -6.91 1.01 7.89
CA ALA A 56 -7.80 0.11 7.19
C ALA A 56 -7.35 -1.36 7.25
N LEU A 57 -6.04 -1.63 7.27
CA LEU A 57 -5.51 -2.99 7.47
C LEU A 57 -5.73 -3.47 8.90
N ALA A 58 -5.54 -2.59 9.89
CA ALA A 58 -5.71 -2.92 11.30
C ALA A 58 -7.17 -3.20 11.66
N GLU A 59 -8.16 -2.61 10.99
CA GLU A 59 -9.60 -2.84 11.23
C GLU A 59 -10.03 -4.31 11.13
N ALA A 60 -9.23 -5.18 10.50
CA ALA A 60 -9.48 -6.62 10.46
C ALA A 60 -9.18 -7.35 11.80
N GLU A 61 -8.48 -6.71 12.72
CA GLU A 61 -8.08 -7.28 14.01
C GLU A 61 -9.25 -7.31 15.01
N ALA A 62 -9.24 -8.33 15.87
CA ALA A 62 -10.40 -8.70 16.69
C ALA A 62 -10.73 -7.73 17.83
N THR A 63 -9.77 -6.94 18.32
CA THR A 63 -9.96 -6.04 19.46
C THR A 63 -9.34 -4.68 19.20
N GLU A 64 -9.88 -3.62 19.78
CA GLU A 64 -9.34 -2.26 19.63
C GLU A 64 -7.87 -2.16 20.03
N ALA A 65 -7.45 -2.88 21.08
CA ALA A 65 -6.06 -2.94 21.51
C ALA A 65 -5.14 -3.55 20.43
N LEU A 66 -5.59 -4.60 19.74
CA LEU A 66 -4.87 -5.19 18.62
C LEU A 66 -4.89 -4.28 17.39
N GLN A 67 -6.02 -3.64 17.10
CA GLN A 67 -6.14 -2.68 16.02
C GLN A 67 -5.12 -1.55 16.20
N GLU A 68 -5.02 -0.97 17.40
CA GLU A 68 -4.07 0.10 17.67
C GLU A 68 -2.62 -0.40 17.56
N HIS A 69 -2.31 -1.54 18.17
CA HIS A 69 -0.98 -2.16 18.08
C HIS A 69 -0.54 -2.39 16.63
N TRP A 70 -1.42 -2.95 15.80
CA TRP A 70 -1.10 -3.26 14.42
C TRP A 70 -1.10 -2.04 13.51
N ARG A 71 -1.97 -1.05 13.76
CA ARG A 71 -1.98 0.22 13.04
C ARG A 71 -0.61 0.90 13.10
N GLU A 72 -0.01 0.97 14.29
CA GLU A 72 1.33 1.55 14.45
C GLU A 72 2.39 0.77 13.66
N ARG A 73 2.35 -0.57 13.73
CA ARG A 73 3.32 -1.44 13.04
C ARG A 73 3.16 -1.40 11.53
N PHE A 74 1.93 -1.35 11.01
CA PHE A 74 1.68 -1.21 9.58
C PHE A 74 2.15 0.15 9.07
N ALA A 75 1.90 1.24 9.80
CA ALA A 75 2.42 2.55 9.44
C ALA A 75 3.96 2.55 9.41
N TRP A 76 4.61 1.93 10.40
CA TRP A 76 6.05 1.75 10.42
C TRP A 76 6.56 0.94 9.21
N ALA A 77 5.87 -0.14 8.85
CA ALA A 77 6.27 -1.01 7.73
C ALA A 77 6.15 -0.28 6.38
N LEU A 78 5.05 0.45 6.16
CA LEU A 78 4.81 1.25 4.95
C LEU A 78 5.90 2.30 4.75
N ARG A 79 6.27 3.01 5.82
CA ARG A 79 7.39 3.99 5.81
C ARG A 79 8.73 3.37 5.44
N ARG A 80 8.90 2.08 5.70
CA ARG A 80 10.12 1.32 5.41
C ARG A 80 10.05 0.53 4.10
N GLY A 81 9.09 0.84 3.24
CA GLY A 81 9.02 0.31 1.88
C GLY A 81 8.28 -1.02 1.75
N ALA A 82 7.62 -1.52 2.80
CA ALA A 82 6.68 -2.63 2.66
C ALA A 82 5.39 -2.10 2.03
N ILE A 83 5.40 -1.90 0.70
CA ILE A 83 4.30 -1.29 -0.05
C ILE A 83 3.36 -2.36 -0.63
N PRO A 84 2.09 -2.41 -0.22
CA PRO A 84 1.07 -3.27 -0.82
C PRO A 84 0.82 -2.99 -2.30
N ALA A 85 0.14 -3.93 -2.97
CA ALA A 85 -0.25 -3.77 -4.36
C ALA A 85 -1.13 -2.51 -4.59
N GLY A 86 -1.09 -1.97 -5.80
CA GLY A 86 -1.69 -0.66 -6.10
C GLY A 86 -3.18 -0.54 -5.77
N ARG A 87 -3.98 -1.62 -5.93
CA ARG A 87 -5.41 -1.63 -5.56
C ARG A 87 -5.65 -1.53 -4.06
N ILE A 88 -4.71 -2.00 -3.23
CA ILE A 88 -4.79 -1.88 -1.77
C ILE A 88 -4.50 -0.43 -1.38
N ILE A 89 -3.38 0.14 -1.86
CA ILE A 89 -3.00 1.53 -1.58
C ILE A 89 -4.11 2.52 -1.97
N SER A 90 -4.72 2.33 -3.15
CA SER A 90 -5.70 3.27 -3.72
C SER A 90 -7.08 3.23 -3.07
N ASN A 91 -7.45 2.10 -2.45
CA ASN A 91 -8.85 1.81 -2.07
C ASN A 91 -9.04 1.42 -0.59
N ALA A 92 -8.01 0.96 0.13
CA ALA A 92 -8.16 0.62 1.55
C ALA A 92 -8.56 1.87 2.36
N GLY A 93 -9.67 1.80 3.11
CA GLY A 93 -10.20 2.95 3.86
C GLY A 93 -10.87 4.03 3.00
N ALA A 94 -11.18 3.74 1.72
CA ALA A 94 -11.80 4.68 0.79
C ALA A 94 -13.32 4.46 0.58
N GLN A 95 -13.97 3.56 1.32
CA GLN A 95 -15.32 3.05 1.04
C GLN A 95 -16.37 4.16 0.96
N ALA A 96 -16.23 5.22 1.78
CA ALA A 96 -17.13 6.38 1.77
C ALA A 96 -17.06 7.21 0.47
N HIS A 97 -15.94 7.16 -0.25
CA HIS A 97 -15.70 7.93 -1.47
C HIS A 97 -15.63 7.06 -2.74
N LYS A 98 -15.36 5.77 -2.57
CA LYS A 98 -15.21 4.77 -3.64
C LYS A 98 -15.93 3.46 -3.28
N PRO A 99 -17.27 3.46 -3.19
CA PRO A 99 -18.03 2.32 -2.64
C PRO A 99 -17.94 1.04 -3.48
N ALA A 100 -17.72 1.13 -4.79
CA ALA A 100 -17.62 -0.02 -5.69
C ALA A 100 -16.17 -0.43 -6.00
N THR A 101 -15.30 -0.47 -4.98
CA THR A 101 -13.88 -0.81 -5.17
C THR A 101 -13.43 -2.01 -4.35
N SER A 102 -12.65 -2.89 -4.98
CA SER A 102 -12.02 -4.04 -4.34
C SER A 102 -10.52 -3.79 -4.09
N THR A 103 -10.02 -4.34 -2.98
CA THR A 103 -8.60 -4.43 -2.62
C THR A 103 -7.90 -5.67 -3.19
N ILE A 104 -8.64 -6.59 -3.82
CA ILE A 104 -8.08 -7.77 -4.50
C ILE A 104 -7.27 -7.30 -5.71
N ASN A 105 -6.03 -7.76 -5.82
CA ASN A 105 -5.15 -7.43 -6.95
C ASN A 105 -5.08 -8.55 -8.00
N CYS A 106 -5.04 -9.81 -7.55
CA CYS A 106 -4.87 -10.97 -8.41
C CYS A 106 -6.15 -11.82 -8.36
N THR A 107 -6.63 -12.24 -9.52
CA THR A 107 -7.67 -13.25 -9.67
C THR A 107 -7.19 -14.32 -10.64
N VAL A 108 -7.66 -15.55 -10.43
CA VAL A 108 -7.44 -16.66 -11.33
C VAL A 108 -8.81 -17.21 -11.68
N SER A 109 -9.09 -17.36 -12.96
CA SER A 109 -10.32 -18.03 -13.39
C SER A 109 -10.21 -19.52 -13.09
N GLY A 110 -11.33 -20.14 -12.74
CA GLY A 110 -11.41 -21.61 -12.76
C GLY A 110 -11.21 -22.15 -14.18
N THR A 111 -11.19 -23.47 -14.32
CA THR A 111 -11.19 -24.11 -15.64
C THR A 111 -12.38 -23.61 -16.45
N ILE A 112 -12.10 -22.95 -17.57
CA ILE A 112 -13.13 -22.53 -18.52
C ILE A 112 -13.28 -23.69 -19.49
N GLU A 113 -14.41 -24.40 -19.39
CA GLU A 113 -14.77 -25.44 -20.34
C GLU A 113 -15.14 -24.81 -21.68
N ASP A 114 -14.79 -25.50 -22.77
CA ASP A 114 -15.14 -25.06 -24.13
C ASP A 114 -16.65 -25.20 -24.33
N SER A 115 -17.36 -24.07 -24.21
CA SER A 115 -18.82 -23.97 -24.40
C SER A 115 -19.12 -22.77 -25.29
N MET A 116 -19.93 -22.99 -26.32
CA MET A 116 -20.45 -21.96 -27.23
C MET A 116 -21.85 -21.50 -26.84
#